data_AF-A0A5P9F223-F1
#
_entry.id   AF-A0A5P9F223-F1
#
_cell.length_a   1.000
_cell.length_b   1.000
_cell.length_c   1.000
_cell.angle_alpha   90.00
_cell.angle_beta   90.00
_cell.angle_gamma   90.00
#
_symmetry.space_group_name_H-M   'P 1'
#
loop_
_entity.id
_entity.type
_entity.pdbx_description
1 polymer ?
#
loop_
_entity_poly.entity_id
_entity_poly.type
_entity_poly.pdbx_seq_one_letter_code
_entity_poly.pdbx_strand_id
1 'polypeptide(L)'
;MSTKRNTEHDAFGLAGNRLNHILDQIGFKQGRGRMAEFQNYLTDKAPNIFGDLKYTTVRSWFQEHSPPMRKIDAAIHALQYDYTFHHDVSHIKTWWKVGGFYPFVNEYGDPVPSINDLQQEVTDNNEKLQFVVMSLVTEETGELFRTLSSNELVMLKDKAVQFAQDFSDPFKTECPSEYLRIVIKAELSSLLKKQTK
;
A
#
# COMPACT_ATOMS: atom_id res chain seq x y z
N MET A 1 -2.76 10.78 -35.07
CA MET A 1 -1.51 10.25 -34.46
C MET A 1 -1.79 9.95 -33.01
N SER A 2 -1.72 8.66 -32.66
CA SER A 2 -2.29 8.12 -31.43
C SER A 2 -1.38 8.36 -30.22
N THR A 3 -2.04 8.73 -29.13
CA THR A 3 -1.59 9.05 -27.77
C THR A 3 -0.68 7.98 -27.16
N LYS A 4 0.51 8.36 -26.69
CA LYS A 4 1.26 7.62 -25.65
C LYS A 4 1.25 8.43 -24.36
N ARG A 5 0.10 8.42 -23.68
CA ARG A 5 0.05 8.61 -22.23
C ARG A 5 0.13 7.20 -21.62
N ASN A 6 1.33 6.65 -21.52
CA ASN A 6 1.56 5.53 -20.62
C ASN A 6 1.61 6.11 -19.21
N THR A 7 0.46 6.07 -18.58
CA THR A 7 0.17 6.19 -17.15
C THR A 7 1.35 5.87 -16.23
N GLU A 8 1.75 6.86 -15.43
CA GLU A 8 2.63 6.75 -14.26
C GLU A 8 1.98 5.96 -13.09
N HIS A 9 0.75 5.46 -13.26
CA HIS A 9 -0.03 4.72 -12.26
C HIS A 9 0.47 3.33 -11.87
N ASP A 10 1.65 2.88 -12.33
CA ASP A 10 2.13 1.52 -12.04
C ASP A 10 3.64 1.43 -11.81
N ALA A 11 4.26 2.51 -11.33
CA ALA A 11 5.71 2.59 -11.13
C ALA A 11 6.26 1.41 -10.29
N PHE A 12 5.48 0.89 -9.34
CA PHE A 12 5.88 -0.18 -8.41
C PHE A 12 4.99 -1.43 -8.42
N GLY A 13 4.18 -1.63 -9.46
CA GLY A 13 3.31 -2.81 -9.58
C GLY A 13 4.09 -4.12 -9.53
N LEU A 14 5.27 -4.15 -10.16
CA LEU A 14 6.14 -5.32 -10.22
C LEU A 14 7.16 -5.38 -9.08
N ALA A 15 7.44 -6.60 -8.61
CA ALA A 15 8.46 -6.85 -7.58
C ALA A 15 9.86 -6.36 -7.99
N GLY A 16 10.18 -6.40 -9.29
CA GLY A 16 11.42 -5.90 -9.83
C GLY A 16 11.58 -4.39 -9.70
N ASN A 17 10.50 -3.63 -9.92
CA ASN A 17 10.53 -2.18 -9.76
C ASN A 17 10.76 -1.81 -8.29
N ARG A 18 10.09 -2.52 -7.37
CA ARG A 18 10.27 -2.35 -5.93
C ARG A 18 11.71 -2.68 -5.49
N LEU A 19 12.28 -3.76 -6.01
CA LEU A 19 13.69 -4.11 -5.73
C LEU A 19 14.65 -3.02 -6.21
N ASN A 20 14.51 -2.56 -7.45
CA ASN A 20 15.36 -1.48 -7.97
C ASN A 20 15.26 -0.23 -7.09
N HIS A 21 14.05 0.12 -6.68
CA HIS A 21 13.82 1.27 -5.80
C HIS A 21 14.49 1.10 -4.44
N ILE A 22 14.35 -0.07 -3.79
CA ILE A 22 15.05 -0.37 -2.53
C ILE A 22 16.55 -0.19 -2.69
N LEU A 23 17.12 -0.72 -3.78
CA LEU A 23 18.53 -0.61 -4.08
C LEU A 23 18.96 0.84 -4.35
N ASP A 24 18.10 1.66 -4.97
CA ASP A 24 18.38 3.08 -5.18
C ASP A 24 18.39 3.87 -3.86
N GLN A 25 17.43 3.60 -2.97
CA GLN A 25 17.30 4.27 -1.68
C GLN A 25 18.49 4.03 -0.75
N ILE A 26 19.13 2.87 -0.87
CA ILE A 26 20.33 2.54 -0.08
C ILE A 26 21.64 2.91 -0.80
N GLY A 27 21.57 3.51 -2.00
CA GLY A 27 22.75 3.87 -2.79
C GLY A 27 23.49 2.67 -3.40
N PHE A 28 22.82 1.53 -3.58
CA PHE A 28 23.38 0.39 -4.29
C PHE A 28 23.56 0.71 -5.78
N LYS A 29 24.71 0.33 -6.33
CA LYS A 29 25.17 0.68 -7.69
C LYS A 29 24.07 0.64 -8.76
N GLN A 30 24.01 1.69 -9.57
CA GLN A 30 23.06 1.85 -10.68
C GLN A 30 23.68 1.48 -12.04
N GLY A 31 22.82 1.12 -13.00
CA GLY A 31 23.20 0.95 -14.41
C GLY A 31 23.44 -0.50 -14.86
N ARG A 32 24.15 -0.65 -16.01
CA ARG A 32 24.41 -1.96 -16.63
C ARG A 32 25.22 -2.84 -15.68
N GLY A 33 24.76 -4.08 -15.48
CA GLY A 33 25.42 -5.06 -14.61
C GLY A 33 24.86 -5.16 -13.19
N ARG A 34 23.95 -4.26 -12.78
CA ARG A 34 23.37 -4.24 -11.41
C ARG A 34 22.87 -5.59 -10.92
N MET A 35 22.18 -6.37 -11.77
CA MET A 35 21.71 -7.72 -11.42
C MET A 35 22.84 -8.69 -11.10
N ALA A 36 23.90 -8.69 -11.90
CA ALA A 36 25.05 -9.58 -11.70
C ALA A 36 25.82 -9.17 -10.44
N GLU A 37 25.95 -7.87 -10.20
CA GLU A 37 26.57 -7.35 -8.98
C GLU A 37 25.75 -7.67 -7.73
N PHE A 38 24.43 -7.51 -7.80
CA PHE A 38 23.54 -7.90 -6.71
C PHE A 38 23.63 -9.40 -6.41
N GLN A 39 23.67 -10.25 -7.45
CA GLN A 39 23.88 -11.70 -7.29
C GLN A 39 25.22 -11.99 -6.60
N ASN A 40 26.32 -11.40 -7.10
CA ASN A 40 27.65 -11.60 -6.54
C ASN A 40 27.72 -11.12 -5.09
N TYR A 41 27.12 -9.96 -4.80
CA TYR A 41 27.04 -9.40 -3.46
C TYR A 41 26.34 -10.33 -2.47
N LEU A 42 25.16 -10.86 -2.85
CA LEU A 42 24.44 -11.81 -2.01
C LEU A 42 25.22 -13.12 -1.80
N THR A 43 25.92 -13.58 -2.84
CA THR A 43 26.75 -14.80 -2.78
C THR A 43 27.94 -14.62 -1.84
N ASP A 44 28.56 -13.44 -1.84
CA ASP A 44 29.69 -13.08 -0.99
C ASP A 44 29.29 -12.87 0.48
N LYS A 45 28.20 -12.10 0.72
CA LYS A 45 27.78 -11.72 2.08
C LYS A 45 26.95 -12.76 2.81
N ALA A 46 26.25 -13.63 2.08
CA ALA A 46 25.44 -14.71 2.66
C ALA A 46 25.57 -16.02 1.86
N PRO A 47 26.79 -16.59 1.76
CA PRO A 47 27.06 -17.79 0.95
C PRO A 47 26.26 -19.02 1.41
N ASN A 48 25.96 -19.11 2.71
CA ASN A 48 25.17 -20.20 3.29
C ASN A 48 23.74 -20.29 2.69
N ILE A 49 23.23 -19.18 2.15
CA ILE A 49 21.86 -19.06 1.61
C ILE A 49 21.89 -18.86 0.09
N PHE A 50 22.91 -18.16 -0.42
CA PHE A 50 22.99 -17.75 -1.82
C PHE A 50 24.19 -18.33 -2.58
N GLY A 51 24.96 -19.27 -2.02
CA GLY A 51 26.11 -19.90 -2.69
C GLY A 51 25.78 -20.47 -4.07
N ASP A 52 24.59 -21.07 -4.21
CA ASP A 52 24.09 -21.63 -5.49
C ASP A 52 23.07 -20.72 -6.20
N LEU A 53 23.04 -19.42 -5.86
CA LEU A 53 22.07 -18.50 -6.42
C LEU A 53 22.34 -18.29 -7.91
N LYS A 54 21.41 -18.77 -8.75
CA LYS A 54 21.51 -18.63 -10.21
C LYS A 54 21.13 -17.22 -10.68
N TYR A 55 21.86 -16.73 -11.69
CA TYR A 55 21.56 -15.45 -12.34
C TYR A 55 20.11 -15.37 -12.85
N THR A 56 19.57 -16.46 -13.40
CA THR A 56 18.17 -16.50 -13.89
C THR A 56 17.15 -16.28 -12.78
N THR A 57 17.45 -16.74 -11.56
CA THR A 57 16.61 -16.50 -10.39
C THR A 57 16.64 -15.02 -10.00
N VAL A 58 17.83 -14.41 -9.94
CA VAL A 58 17.96 -12.97 -9.66
C VAL A 58 17.29 -12.13 -10.75
N ARG A 59 17.42 -12.53 -12.01
CA ARG A 59 16.72 -11.88 -13.13
C ARG A 59 15.20 -11.87 -12.92
N SER A 60 14.60 -12.98 -12.46
CA SER A 60 13.17 -13.01 -12.13
C SER A 60 12.79 -12.04 -11.00
N TRP A 61 13.69 -11.82 -10.04
CA TRP A 61 13.49 -10.86 -8.94
C TRP A 61 13.52 -9.40 -9.38
N PHE A 62 14.31 -9.09 -10.40
CA PHE A 62 14.36 -7.78 -11.05
C PHE A 62 13.27 -7.55 -12.10
N GLN A 63 12.40 -8.54 -12.34
CA GLN A 63 11.32 -8.45 -13.31
C GLN A 63 9.97 -8.60 -12.60
N GLU A 64 9.47 -9.83 -12.45
CA GLU A 64 8.06 -10.07 -12.12
C GLU A 64 7.84 -10.66 -10.72
N HIS A 65 8.80 -11.37 -10.16
CA HIS A 65 8.55 -12.22 -9.00
C HIS A 65 9.41 -11.87 -7.78
N SER A 66 8.77 -11.60 -6.65
CA SER A 66 9.50 -11.45 -5.39
C SER A 66 10.00 -12.81 -4.87
N PRO A 67 11.20 -12.89 -4.25
CA PRO A 67 11.68 -14.11 -3.64
C PRO A 67 10.72 -14.64 -2.54
N PRO A 68 10.87 -15.89 -2.10
CA PRO A 68 10.27 -16.33 -0.83
C PRO A 68 10.72 -15.44 0.33
N MET A 69 9.86 -15.23 1.34
CA MET A 69 10.14 -14.29 2.43
C MET A 69 11.49 -14.56 3.13
N ARG A 70 11.84 -15.84 3.36
CA ARG A 70 13.14 -16.23 3.91
C ARG A 70 14.34 -15.71 3.10
N LYS A 71 14.22 -15.64 1.78
CA LYS A 71 15.27 -15.09 0.90
C LYS A 71 15.26 -13.57 0.87
N ILE A 72 14.08 -12.94 1.02
CA ILE A 72 13.98 -11.48 1.21
C ILE A 72 14.68 -11.08 2.51
N ASP A 73 14.40 -11.78 3.62
CA ASP A 73 15.06 -11.54 4.91
C ASP A 73 16.58 -11.64 4.80
N ALA A 74 17.06 -12.73 4.21
CA ALA A 74 18.49 -12.96 4.01
C ALA A 74 19.14 -11.90 3.10
N ALA A 75 18.45 -11.48 2.03
CA ALA A 75 18.97 -10.47 1.12
C ALA A 75 19.05 -9.09 1.77
N ILE A 76 18.02 -8.69 2.53
CA ILE A 76 18.02 -7.42 3.24
C ILE A 76 19.06 -7.43 4.37
N HIS A 77 19.18 -8.52 5.13
CA HIS A 77 20.26 -8.65 6.13
C HIS A 77 21.65 -8.61 5.49
N ALA A 78 21.83 -9.22 4.30
CA ALA A 78 23.08 -9.14 3.57
C ALA A 78 23.42 -7.69 3.15
N LEU A 79 22.43 -6.93 2.67
CA LEU A 79 22.62 -5.51 2.33
C LEU A 79 22.96 -4.66 3.54
N GLN A 80 22.40 -4.96 4.72
CA GLN A 80 22.69 -4.22 5.96
C GLN A 80 24.16 -4.30 6.42
N TYR A 81 25.00 -5.19 5.84
CA TYR A 81 26.43 -5.21 6.16
C TYR A 81 27.17 -3.97 5.67
N ASP A 82 26.85 -3.48 4.47
CA ASP A 82 27.57 -2.34 3.87
C ASP A 82 26.65 -1.13 3.58
N TYR A 83 25.33 -1.29 3.72
CA TYR A 83 24.35 -0.27 3.41
C TYR A 83 23.45 0.03 4.62
N THR A 84 23.28 1.32 4.91
CA THR A 84 22.38 1.76 5.97
C THR A 84 20.95 1.88 5.43
N PHE A 85 20.02 1.21 6.10
CA PHE A 85 18.59 1.44 5.90
C PHE A 85 18.10 2.46 6.90
N HIS A 86 17.61 3.60 6.41
CA HIS A 86 17.10 4.69 7.25
C HIS A 86 15.60 4.54 7.60
N HIS A 87 14.99 3.40 7.24
CA HIS A 87 13.56 3.14 7.42
C HIS A 87 13.32 1.75 8.01
N ASP A 88 12.08 1.49 8.44
CA ASP A 88 11.70 0.19 9.00
C ASP A 88 11.89 -0.94 7.98
N VAL A 89 12.88 -1.77 8.28
CA VAL A 89 13.27 -2.92 7.48
C VAL A 89 12.14 -3.93 7.32
N SER A 90 11.27 -4.09 8.31
CA SER A 90 10.11 -4.99 8.26
C SER A 90 9.10 -4.53 7.21
N HIS A 91 8.88 -3.21 7.11
CA HIS A 91 8.01 -2.61 6.10
C HIS A 91 8.63 -2.72 4.70
N ILE A 92 9.93 -2.50 4.56
CA ILE A 92 10.65 -2.66 3.28
C ILE A 92 10.57 -4.10 2.76
N LYS A 93 10.78 -5.10 3.64
CA LYS A 93 10.67 -6.53 3.30
C LYS A 93 9.27 -6.88 2.80
N THR A 94 8.25 -6.42 3.52
CA THR A 94 6.84 -6.63 3.18
C THR A 94 6.48 -5.96 1.86
N TRP A 95 6.89 -4.70 1.70
CA TRP A 95 6.65 -3.92 0.49
C TRP A 95 7.29 -4.57 -0.74
N TRP A 96 8.53 -5.05 -0.66
CA TRP A 96 9.15 -5.80 -1.76
C TRP A 96 8.29 -7.01 -2.16
N LYS A 97 7.81 -7.77 -1.17
CA LYS A 97 7.05 -9.01 -1.37
C LYS A 97 5.72 -8.75 -2.07
N VAL A 98 4.87 -7.89 -1.49
CA VAL A 98 3.46 -7.76 -1.85
C VAL A 98 3.03 -6.37 -2.34
N GLY A 99 3.90 -5.37 -2.27
CA GLY A 99 3.55 -3.97 -2.56
C GLY A 99 2.75 -3.33 -1.42
N GLY A 100 1.86 -2.40 -1.75
CA GLY A 100 1.05 -1.67 -0.77
C GLY A 100 1.74 -0.44 -0.22
N PHE A 101 1.68 -0.25 1.11
CA PHE A 101 2.18 0.95 1.80
C PHE A 101 3.66 1.22 1.49
N TYR A 102 3.95 2.41 0.99
CA TYR A 102 5.28 2.83 0.62
C TYR A 102 6.15 3.09 1.86
N PRO A 103 7.29 2.40 2.04
CA PRO A 103 8.00 2.36 3.33
C PRO A 103 9.10 3.42 3.49
N PHE A 104 9.36 4.27 2.49
CA PHE A 104 10.45 5.25 2.52
C PHE A 104 9.93 6.63 2.92
N VAL A 105 10.59 7.23 3.89
CA VAL A 105 10.31 8.58 4.39
C VAL A 105 11.51 9.51 4.18
N ASN A 106 11.33 10.82 4.20
CA ASN A 106 12.40 11.80 4.07
C ASN A 106 13.20 11.88 5.39
N GLU A 107 14.23 12.73 5.41
CA GLU A 107 15.08 12.98 6.58
C GLU A 107 14.32 13.54 7.81
N TYR A 108 13.06 13.98 7.61
CA TYR A 108 12.17 14.50 8.63
C TYR A 108 11.11 13.47 9.09
N GLY A 109 11.07 12.29 8.47
CA GLY A 109 10.11 11.23 8.79
C GLY A 109 8.82 11.23 7.94
N ASP A 110 8.72 12.06 6.89
CA ASP A 110 7.54 12.16 6.03
C ASP A 110 7.65 11.29 4.76
N PRO A 111 6.58 10.61 4.29
CA PRO A 111 6.63 9.74 3.09
C PRO A 111 7.09 10.46 1.82
N VAL A 112 7.97 9.81 1.03
CA VAL A 112 8.49 10.34 -0.25
C VAL A 112 7.78 9.70 -1.45
N PRO A 113 6.53 10.08 -1.72
CA PRO A 113 6.25 10.70 -3.01
C PRO A 113 5.98 12.20 -2.83
N SER A 114 6.07 12.97 -3.91
CA SER A 114 5.68 14.38 -3.82
C SER A 114 4.22 14.45 -3.34
N ILE A 115 3.92 15.41 -2.48
CA ILE A 115 2.56 15.63 -1.95
C ILE A 115 1.50 15.65 -3.08
N ASN A 116 1.88 16.07 -4.28
CA ASN A 116 1.01 16.09 -5.46
C ASN A 116 0.68 14.69 -6.00
N ASP A 117 1.61 13.72 -5.93
CA ASP A 117 1.39 12.34 -6.40
C ASP A 117 0.57 11.53 -5.38
N LEU A 118 0.84 11.74 -4.09
CA LEU A 118 -0.01 11.21 -3.01
C LEU A 118 -1.40 11.84 -3.04
N GLN A 119 -1.52 13.14 -3.34
CA GLN A 119 -2.81 13.82 -3.48
C GLN A 119 -3.58 13.32 -4.70
N GLN A 120 -2.93 13.04 -5.83
CA GLN A 120 -3.60 12.49 -7.00
C GLN A 120 -4.08 11.05 -6.72
N GLU A 121 -3.27 10.21 -6.07
CA GLU A 121 -3.66 8.84 -5.73
C GLU A 121 -4.73 8.79 -4.62
N VAL A 122 -4.68 9.71 -3.65
CA VAL A 122 -5.75 9.92 -2.67
C VAL A 122 -7.01 10.47 -3.34
N THR A 123 -6.90 11.34 -4.34
CA THR A 123 -8.05 11.86 -5.10
C THR A 123 -8.70 10.74 -5.92
N ASP A 124 -7.92 9.96 -6.64
CA ASP A 124 -8.40 8.83 -7.45
C ASP A 124 -8.95 7.69 -6.58
N ASN A 125 -8.35 7.44 -5.40
CA ASN A 125 -8.89 6.50 -4.42
C ASN A 125 -10.12 7.06 -3.69
N ASN A 126 -10.22 8.37 -3.51
CA ASN A 126 -11.41 9.02 -2.98
C ASN A 126 -12.57 8.91 -3.97
N GLU A 127 -12.33 9.07 -5.28
CA GLU A 127 -13.36 8.83 -6.30
C GLU A 127 -13.86 7.37 -6.27
N LYS A 128 -12.94 6.39 -6.22
CA LYS A 128 -13.31 4.97 -6.06
C LYS A 128 -14.05 4.70 -4.76
N LEU A 129 -13.63 5.33 -3.66
CA LEU A 129 -14.31 5.27 -2.37
C LEU A 129 -15.73 5.84 -2.47
N GLN A 130 -15.92 6.93 -3.20
CA GLN A 130 -17.26 7.51 -3.45
C GLN A 130 -18.15 6.53 -4.21
N PHE A 131 -17.61 5.81 -5.21
CA PHE A 131 -18.37 4.76 -5.91
C PHE A 131 -18.74 3.58 -5.01
N VAL A 132 -17.81 3.11 -4.17
CA VAL A 132 -18.07 2.02 -3.21
C VAL A 132 -19.11 2.46 -2.17
N VAL A 133 -18.95 3.64 -1.59
CA VAL A 133 -19.90 4.22 -0.63
C VAL A 133 -21.28 4.39 -1.26
N MET A 134 -21.37 4.91 -2.49
CA MET A 134 -22.66 5.03 -3.19
C MET A 134 -23.31 3.67 -3.46
N SER A 135 -22.51 2.67 -3.79
CA SER A 135 -23.00 1.29 -4.00
C SER A 135 -23.58 0.72 -2.70
N LEU A 136 -22.88 0.89 -1.58
CA LEU A 136 -23.34 0.47 -0.26
C LEU A 136 -24.58 1.25 0.22
N VAL A 137 -24.62 2.56 -0.03
CA VAL A 137 -25.82 3.38 0.24
C VAL A 137 -27.02 2.84 -0.53
N THR A 138 -26.83 2.50 -1.81
CA THR A 138 -27.91 1.94 -2.64
C THR A 138 -28.36 0.57 -2.14
N GLU A 139 -27.41 -0.28 -1.71
CA GLU A 139 -27.69 -1.60 -1.14
C GLU A 139 -28.48 -1.51 0.17
N GLU A 140 -28.02 -0.68 1.11
CA GLU A 140 -28.63 -0.54 2.44
C GLU A 140 -29.98 0.19 2.42
N THR A 141 -30.18 1.11 1.46
CA THR A 141 -31.46 1.80 1.30
C THR A 141 -32.49 0.95 0.55
N GLY A 142 -32.06 0.00 -0.28
CA GLY A 142 -32.95 -0.94 -0.97
C GLY A 142 -34.12 -0.25 -1.68
N GLU A 143 -35.35 -0.68 -1.39
CA GLU A 143 -36.56 -0.10 -1.99
C GLU A 143 -36.81 1.37 -1.58
N LEU A 144 -36.26 1.80 -0.44
CA LEU A 144 -36.39 3.17 0.06
C LEU A 144 -35.50 4.16 -0.69
N PHE A 145 -34.54 3.70 -1.51
CA PHE A 145 -33.66 4.57 -2.28
C PHE A 145 -34.44 5.60 -3.11
N ARG A 146 -35.56 5.17 -3.72
CA ARG A 146 -36.42 6.05 -4.56
C ARG A 146 -37.24 7.07 -3.75
N THR A 147 -37.34 6.87 -2.44
CA THR A 147 -38.11 7.72 -1.53
C THR A 147 -37.25 8.81 -0.88
N LEU A 148 -35.92 8.63 -0.87
CA LEU A 148 -34.98 9.60 -0.35
C LEU A 148 -34.71 10.69 -1.38
N SER A 149 -34.63 11.94 -0.92
CA SER A 149 -34.23 13.05 -1.77
C SER A 149 -32.74 12.98 -2.12
N SER A 150 -32.36 13.61 -3.23
CA SER A 150 -30.95 13.70 -3.63
C SER A 150 -30.07 14.34 -2.55
N ASN A 151 -30.60 15.31 -1.80
CA ASN A 151 -29.88 15.95 -0.69
C ASN A 151 -29.61 14.97 0.46
N GLU A 152 -30.57 14.12 0.80
CA GLU A 152 -30.40 13.10 1.86
C GLU A 152 -29.39 12.03 1.46
N LEU A 153 -29.42 11.59 0.20
CA LEU A 153 -28.45 10.64 -0.35
C LEU A 153 -27.04 11.22 -0.36
N VAL A 154 -26.89 12.49 -0.74
CA VAL A 154 -25.60 13.20 -0.70
C VAL A 154 -25.08 13.31 0.73
N MET A 155 -25.93 13.73 1.68
CA MET A 155 -25.55 13.81 3.10
C MET A 155 -25.10 12.46 3.67
N LEU A 156 -25.80 11.38 3.33
CA LEU A 156 -25.45 10.03 3.77
C LEU A 156 -24.09 9.59 3.20
N LYS A 157 -23.92 9.79 1.88
CA LYS A 157 -22.68 9.50 1.16
C LYS A 157 -21.50 10.29 1.73
N ASP A 158 -21.65 11.60 1.94
CA ASP A 158 -20.58 12.46 2.45
C ASP A 158 -20.16 12.05 3.87
N LYS A 159 -21.11 11.69 4.75
CA LYS A 159 -20.77 11.18 6.09
C LYS A 159 -20.02 9.84 6.05
N ALA A 160 -20.42 8.93 5.18
CA ALA A 160 -19.77 7.63 5.05
C ALA A 160 -18.35 7.75 4.45
N VAL A 161 -18.15 8.67 3.50
CA VAL A 161 -16.82 9.01 2.97
C VAL A 161 -15.95 9.62 4.06
N GLN A 162 -16.46 10.59 4.82
CA GLN A 162 -15.71 11.21 5.91
C GLN A 162 -15.27 10.17 6.93
N PHE A 163 -16.14 9.22 7.28
CA PHE A 163 -15.80 8.11 8.18
C PHE A 163 -14.66 7.26 7.65
N ALA A 164 -14.72 6.87 6.37
CA ALA A 164 -13.68 6.04 5.76
C ALA A 164 -12.33 6.79 5.67
N GLN A 165 -12.36 8.08 5.33
CA GLN A 165 -11.18 8.94 5.31
C GLN A 165 -10.56 9.06 6.70
N ASP A 166 -11.38 9.36 7.70
CA ASP A 166 -10.97 9.48 9.10
C ASP A 166 -10.35 8.19 9.66
N PHE A 167 -10.85 7.02 9.24
CA PHE A 167 -10.30 5.72 9.64
C PHE A 167 -8.97 5.40 8.95
N SER A 168 -8.81 5.87 7.70
CA SER A 168 -7.59 5.65 6.92
C SER A 168 -6.47 6.67 7.20
N ASP A 169 -6.77 7.74 7.93
CA ASP A 169 -5.82 8.80 8.25
C ASP A 169 -4.90 8.39 9.43
N PRO A 170 -3.58 8.19 9.20
CA PRO A 170 -2.65 7.79 10.26
C PRO A 170 -2.40 8.89 11.30
N PHE A 171 -2.77 10.14 11.02
CA PHE A 171 -2.62 11.27 11.94
C PHE A 171 -3.87 11.50 12.81
N LYS A 172 -4.98 10.81 12.51
CA LYS A 172 -6.20 10.88 13.30
C LYS A 172 -6.17 9.85 14.42
N THR A 173 -5.52 10.22 15.52
CA THR A 173 -5.31 9.35 16.69
C THR A 173 -6.52 9.24 17.62
N GLU A 174 -7.47 10.17 17.50
CA GLU A 174 -8.70 10.18 18.29
C GLU A 174 -9.91 9.78 17.44
N CYS A 175 -10.64 8.75 17.89
CA CYS A 175 -11.90 8.33 17.26
C CYS A 175 -13.04 9.28 17.66
N PRO A 176 -13.70 9.98 16.71
CA PRO A 176 -14.82 10.86 17.01
C PRO A 176 -15.94 10.15 17.78
N SER A 177 -16.46 10.78 18.82
CA SER A 177 -17.51 10.19 19.67
C SER A 177 -18.79 9.81 18.90
N GLU A 178 -19.06 10.48 17.78
CA GLU A 178 -20.18 10.19 16.89
C GLU A 178 -20.06 8.81 16.24
N TYR A 179 -18.84 8.38 15.90
CA TYR A 179 -18.58 7.07 15.31
C TYR A 179 -18.78 5.97 16.34
N LEU A 180 -18.26 6.18 17.55
CA LEU A 180 -18.52 5.27 18.67
C LEU A 180 -20.02 5.12 18.94
N ARG A 181 -20.79 6.23 18.91
CA ARG A 181 -22.25 6.20 19.06
C ARG A 181 -22.95 5.42 17.94
N ILE A 182 -22.48 5.52 16.69
CA ILE A 182 -23.03 4.75 15.56
C ILE A 182 -22.82 3.25 15.78
N VAL A 183 -21.60 2.83 16.11
CA VAL A 183 -21.27 1.41 16.36
C VAL A 183 -22.10 0.86 17.53
N ILE A 184 -22.16 1.60 18.65
CA ILE A 184 -22.97 1.22 19.81
C ILE A 184 -24.45 1.07 19.43
N LYS A 185 -25.01 2.00 18.65
CA LYS A 185 -26.42 1.91 18.20
C LYS A 185 -26.66 0.73 17.27
N ALA A 186 -25.73 0.43 16.38
CA ALA A 186 -25.84 -0.72 15.46
C ALA A 186 -25.88 -2.04 16.24
N GLU A 187 -24.94 -2.22 17.17
CA GLU A 187 -24.88 -3.41 18.04
C GLU A 187 -26.11 -3.52 18.94
N LEU A 188 -26.52 -2.41 19.57
CA LEU A 188 -27.74 -2.39 20.39
C LEU A 188 -28.99 -2.78 19.58
N SER A 189 -29.11 -2.28 18.35
CA SER A 189 -30.24 -2.61 17.46
C SER A 189 -30.25 -4.09 17.06
N SER A 190 -29.07 -4.67 16.81
CA SER A 190 -28.90 -6.10 16.53
C SER A 190 -29.31 -6.96 17.73
N LEU A 191 -28.87 -6.59 18.93
CA LEU A 191 -29.22 -7.29 20.18
C LEU A 191 -30.71 -7.20 20.50
N LEU A 192 -31.32 -6.02 20.32
CA LEU A 192 -32.76 -5.83 20.58
C LEU A 192 -33.62 -6.61 19.58
N LYS A 193 -33.25 -6.63 18.29
CA LYS A 193 -33.93 -7.46 17.27
C LYS A 193 -33.84 -8.96 17.57
N LYS A 194 -32.76 -9.42 18.20
CA LYS A 194 -32.61 -10.82 18.66
C LYS A 194 -33.49 -11.16 19.88
N GLN A 195 -33.86 -10.17 20.70
CA GLN A 195 -34.78 -10.37 21.83
C GLN A 195 -36.26 -10.29 21.43
N THR A 196 -36.57 -9.79 20.24
CA THR A 196 -37.96 -9.69 19.72
C THR A 196 -38.37 -10.85 18.81
N LYS A 197 -37.50 -11.85 18.62
CA LYS A 197 -37.78 -13.13 17.98
C LYS A 197 -37.78 -14.23 19.02
#